data_AF-A0A2X1QKS9-F1
#
_entry.id   AF-A0A2X1QKS9-F1
#
_cell.length_a   1.000
_cell.length_b   1.000
_cell.length_c   1.000
_cell.angle_alpha   90.00
_cell.angle_beta   90.00
_cell.angle_gamma   90.00
#
_symmetry.space_group_name_H-M   'P 1'
#
loop_
_entity.id
_entity.type
_entity.pdbx_description
1 polymer ?
#
loop_
_entity_poly.entity_id
_entity_poly.type
_entity_poly.pdbx_seq_one_letter_code
_entity_poly.pdbx_strand_id
1 'polypeptide(L)' 'MATAAKTTIVEVSQLVALGDLDPENIITPGIFVQRVFSLENLTAAQRA' A
#
# COMPACT_ATOMS: atom_id res chain seq x y z
N MET A 1 -14.28 -0.49 4.19
CA MET A 1 -12.96 0.06 3.80
C MET A 1 -11.87 -0.57 4.67
N ALA A 2 -10.58 -0.31 4.42
CA ALA A 2 -9.39 -1.08 4.85
C ALA A 2 -9.44 -1.86 6.18
N THR A 3 -10.08 -1.34 7.23
CA THR A 3 -10.20 -2.00 8.55
C THR A 3 -11.28 -3.08 8.63
N ALA A 4 -12.25 -3.09 7.71
CA ALA A 4 -13.43 -3.96 7.71
C ALA A 4 -13.37 -5.08 6.68
N ALA A 5 -12.27 -5.20 5.92
CA ALA A 5 -12.09 -6.26 4.95
C ALA A 5 -11.31 -7.43 5.56
N LYS A 6 -11.64 -8.67 5.15
CA LYS A 6 -10.83 -9.85 5.47
C LYS A 6 -9.43 -9.77 4.85
N THR A 7 -9.35 -9.16 3.67
CA THR A 7 -8.12 -8.95 2.91
C THR A 7 -8.16 -7.57 2.30
N THR A 8 -7.17 -6.76 2.63
CA THR A 8 -6.98 -5.38 2.18
C THR A 8 -5.74 -5.32 1.29
N ILE A 9 -5.98 -4.84 0.07
CA ILE A 9 -4.95 -4.54 -0.92
C ILE A 9 -5.03 -3.04 -1.16
N VAL A 10 -3.90 -2.35 -1.04
CA VAL A 10 -3.82 -0.90 -1.30
C VAL A 10 -2.99 -0.62 -2.54
N GLU A 11 -3.46 0.32 -3.34
CA GLU A 11 -2.70 0.92 -4.42
C GLU A 11 -1.99 2.18 -3.91
N VAL A 12 -0.73 2.34 -4.25
CA VAL A 12 0.09 3.49 -3.84
C VAL A 12 0.84 4.09 -5.02
N SER A 13 1.06 5.40 -4.97
CA SER A 13 1.85 6.11 -5.97
C SER A 13 3.35 5.79 -5.87
N GLN A 14 3.85 5.51 -4.66
CA GLN A 14 5.25 5.24 -4.39
C GLN A 14 5.42 4.21 -3.27
N LEU A 15 6.49 3.41 -3.38
CA LEU A 15 7.01 2.55 -2.33
C LEU A 15 8.26 3.22 -1.75
N VAL A 16 8.38 3.24 -0.43
CA VAL A 16 9.52 3.84 0.28
C VAL A 16 10.12 2.84 1.26
N ALA A 17 11.34 3.10 1.73
CA ALA A 17 11.99 2.21 2.69
C ALA A 17 11.37 2.35 4.09
N LEU A 18 11.64 1.36 4.95
CA LEU A 18 11.18 1.39 6.33
C LEU A 18 11.82 2.57 7.07
N GLY A 19 10.99 3.37 7.72
CA GLY A 19 11.41 4.57 8.45
C GLY A 19 11.41 5.86 7.62
N ASP A 20 11.21 5.79 6.29
CA ASP A 20 11.13 6.98 5.44
C ASP A 20 9.79 7.73 5.60
N LEU A 21 8.75 7.04 6.07
CA LEU A 21 7.49 7.66 6.44
C LEU A 21 7.54 8.15 7.88
N ASP A 22 7.21 9.43 8.07
CA ASP A 22 7.03 10.03 9.39
C ASP A 22 5.90 9.29 10.15
N PRO A 23 6.19 8.68 11.31
CA PRO A 23 5.19 7.97 12.12
C PRO A 23 3.96 8.82 12.47
N GLU A 24 4.13 10.13 12.69
CA GLU A 24 3.03 11.03 13.04
C GLU A 24 2.08 11.32 11.86
N ASN A 25 2.50 10.97 10.64
CA ASN A 25 1.72 11.13 9.41
C ASN A 25 1.17 9.79 8.87
N ILE A 26 1.30 8.69 9.61
CA ILE A 26 0.73 7.39 9.23
C ILE A 26 -0.78 7.37 9.51
N ILE A 27 -1.58 7.62 8.47
CA ILE A 27 -3.05 7.67 8.59
C ILE A 27 -3.67 6.26 8.64
N THR A 28 -3.13 5.33 7.86
CA THR A 28 -3.60 3.93 7.84
C THR A 28 -2.44 3.03 8.29
N PRO A 29 -2.45 2.57 9.56
CA PRO A 29 -1.42 1.68 10.06
C PRO A 29 -1.29 0.41 9.21
N GLY A 30 -0.06 -0.03 8.97
CA GLY A 30 0.25 -1.20 8.14
C GLY A 30 -0.42 -2.50 8.61
N ILE A 31 -0.83 -2.59 9.88
CA ILE A 31 -1.57 -3.74 10.42
C ILE A 31 -2.88 -4.04 9.69
N PHE A 32 -3.50 -3.02 9.09
CA PHE A 32 -4.75 -3.17 8.33
C PHE A 32 -4.52 -3.56 6.87
N VAL A 33 -3.27 -3.64 6.40
CA VAL A 33 -2.92 -3.82 5.00
C VAL A 33 -2.13 -5.12 4.82
N GLN A 34 -2.60 -6.01 3.94
CA GLN A 34 -1.94 -7.30 3.70
C GLN A 34 -1.10 -7.30 2.42
N ARG A 35 -1.45 -6.46 1.43
CA ARG A 35 -0.71 -6.34 0.17
C ARG A 35 -0.67 -4.89 -0.28
N VAL A 36 0.47 -4.49 -0.82
CA VAL A 36 0.71 -3.16 -1.38
C VAL A 36 1.05 -3.31 -2.85
N PHE A 37 0.46 -2.46 -3.68
CA PHE A 37 0.68 -2.47 -5.12
C PHE A 37 1.04 -1.06 -5.59
N SER A 38 2.17 -0.91 -6.27
CA SER A 38 2.59 0.37 -6.83
C SER A 38 2.03 0.56 -8.25
N LEU A 39 1.96 1.81 -8.70
CA LEU A 39 1.63 2.14 -10.10
C LEU A 39 2.60 1.50 -11.10
N GLU A 40 3.88 1.36 -10.76
CA GLU A 40 4.84 0.63 -11.59
C GLU A 40 4.40 -0.82 -11.80
N ASN A 41 3.96 -1.48 -10.72
CA ASN A 41 3.45 -2.85 -10.79
C ASN A 41 2.15 -2.95 -11.61
N LEU A 42 1.26 -1.94 -11.55
CA LEU A 42 0.05 -1.86 -12.39
C LEU A 42 0.40 -1.85 -13.87
N THR A 43 1.31 -0.97 -14.28
CA THR A 43 1.69 -0.86 -15.69
C THR A 43 2.34 -2.13 -16.22
N ALA A 44 3.11 -2.84 -15.39
CA ALA A 44 3.69 -4.13 -15.76
C ALA A 44 2.62 -5.22 -15.89
N ALA A 45 1.68 -5.32 -14.95
CA ALA A 45 0.63 -6.33 -14.97
C ALA A 45 -0.39 -6.12 -16.11
N GLN A 46 -0.66 -4.87 -16.49
CA GLN A 46 -1.59 -4.54 -17.59
C GLN A 46 -1.02 -4.83 -18.98
N ARG A 47 0.30 -4.99 -19.10
CA ARG A 47 1.01 -5.25 -20.37
C ARG A 47 1.27 -6.73 -20.64
N ALA A 48 1.02 -7.59 -19.65
CA ALA A 48 1.16 -9.05 -19.74
C ALA A 48 -0.18 -9.69 -20.15
#